data_AF-A0A9P6IXB4-F1
#
_entry.id   AF-A0A9P6IXB4-F1
#
_cell.length_a   1.000
_cell.length_b   1.000
_cell.length_c   1.000
_cell.angle_alpha   90.00
_cell.angle_beta   90.00
_cell.angle_gamma   90.00
#
_symmetry.space_group_name_H-M   'P 1'
#
loop_
_entity.id
_entity.type
_entity.pdbx_description
1 polymer ?
#
loop_
_entity_poly.entity_id
_entity_poly.type
_entity_poly.pdbx_seq_one_letter_code
_entity_poly.pdbx_strand_id
1 'polypeptide(L)'
;MSSTYVQPVAPTEGRLGHLTPEQTEKLQQFWVHLFDVFDGNVQFDQTAPSSFKGQTRDDDTPAPATEKKGWFGRGKAEGAKEEKKEAPAPRFTGAQLKLTFWKLTMMDHPDLLVLKFIRARKWNLDDAMKMFLNALKWRIVERIDELIELSDVELDQKYPKFIEQMRIGKGYLRGADPLDRPMSVVNARLHHKADQPAETIHRFTLYTMECGRTVLPEGAETVIVIFDLSNFGLDNMDWGFVRLF
;
A
#
# COMPACT_ATOMS: atom_id res chain seq x y z
N MET A 1 -27.31 -36.38 -0.02
CA MET A 1 -25.97 -36.22 0.60
C MET A 1 -26.07 -35.10 1.61
N SER A 2 -26.05 -35.42 2.91
CA SER A 2 -26.01 -34.36 3.94
C SER A 2 -24.59 -33.80 3.96
N SER A 3 -24.45 -32.54 3.53
CA SER A 3 -23.18 -31.84 3.58
C SER A 3 -22.69 -31.77 5.03
N THR A 4 -21.49 -32.26 5.30
CA THR A 4 -20.80 -32.13 6.60
C THR A 4 -20.14 -30.76 6.77
N TYR A 5 -20.48 -29.81 5.90
CA TYR A 5 -19.88 -28.49 5.88
C TYR A 5 -20.31 -27.68 7.10
N VAL A 6 -19.34 -27.39 7.97
CA VAL A 6 -19.49 -26.43 9.07
C VAL A 6 -18.95 -25.10 8.56
N GLN A 7 -19.82 -24.08 8.53
CA GLN A 7 -19.42 -22.71 8.19
C GLN A 7 -18.33 -22.24 9.17
N PRO A 8 -17.17 -21.79 8.66
CA PRO A 8 -16.14 -21.22 9.53
C PRO A 8 -16.66 -19.94 10.19
N VAL A 9 -16.18 -19.65 11.40
CA VAL A 9 -16.51 -18.43 12.14
C VAL A 9 -15.26 -17.57 12.25
N ALA A 10 -15.37 -16.29 11.88
CA ALA A 10 -14.25 -15.36 11.99
C ALA A 10 -13.92 -15.09 13.49
N PRO A 11 -12.64 -15.06 13.89
CA PRO A 11 -12.26 -14.65 15.24
C PRO A 11 -12.70 -13.20 15.49
N THR A 12 -13.47 -12.95 16.55
CA THR A 12 -14.02 -11.63 16.87
C THR A 12 -13.26 -10.89 17.97
N GLU A 13 -12.34 -11.55 18.67
CA GLU A 13 -11.61 -10.97 19.79
C GLU A 13 -10.87 -9.68 19.40
N GLY A 14 -11.07 -8.61 20.18
CA GLY A 14 -10.43 -7.33 19.94
C GLY A 14 -10.94 -6.59 18.71
N ARG A 15 -12.03 -7.05 18.08
CA ARG A 15 -12.73 -6.31 17.01
C ARG A 15 -13.79 -5.39 17.59
N LEU A 16 -14.24 -4.45 16.76
CA LEU A 16 -15.32 -3.54 17.10
C LEU A 16 -16.54 -4.33 17.61
N GLY A 17 -17.13 -3.88 18.72
CA GLY A 17 -18.24 -4.57 19.38
C GLY A 17 -17.84 -5.77 20.27
N HIS A 18 -16.57 -6.19 20.25
CA HIS A 18 -16.06 -7.36 20.97
C HIS A 18 -14.78 -7.05 21.76
N LEU A 19 -14.73 -5.86 22.35
CA LEU A 19 -13.61 -5.41 23.18
C LEU A 19 -13.83 -5.76 24.65
N THR A 20 -12.77 -6.16 25.35
CA THR A 20 -12.78 -6.16 26.83
C THR A 20 -12.76 -4.73 27.38
N PRO A 21 -13.04 -4.52 28.67
CA PRO A 21 -12.91 -3.20 29.30
C PRO A 21 -11.51 -2.60 29.13
N GLU A 22 -10.45 -3.40 29.31
CA GLU A 22 -9.05 -2.97 29.18
C GLU A 22 -8.71 -2.61 27.72
N GLN A 23 -9.25 -3.38 26.78
CA GLN A 23 -9.12 -3.10 25.35
C GLN A 23 -9.83 -1.80 24.96
N THR A 24 -10.99 -1.55 25.54
CA THR A 24 -11.76 -0.31 25.34
C THR A 24 -10.97 0.89 25.86
N GLU A 25 -10.38 0.79 27.05
CA GLU A 25 -9.53 1.83 27.61
C GLU A 25 -8.32 2.13 26.70
N LYS A 26 -7.65 1.09 26.20
CA LYS A 26 -6.53 1.24 25.26
C LYS A 26 -6.94 1.91 23.95
N LEU A 27 -8.11 1.60 23.42
CA LEU A 27 -8.65 2.28 22.23
C LEU A 27 -8.87 3.77 22.51
N GLN A 28 -9.45 4.13 23.66
CA GLN A 28 -9.65 5.52 24.07
C GLN A 28 -8.31 6.27 24.24
N GLN A 29 -7.33 5.65 24.89
CA GLN A 29 -5.98 6.21 25.04
C GLN A 29 -5.32 6.46 23.68
N PHE A 30 -5.46 5.52 22.74
CA PHE A 30 -4.95 5.69 21.38
C PHE A 30 -5.61 6.90 20.69
N TRP A 31 -6.92 7.05 20.81
CA TRP A 31 -7.65 8.19 20.23
C TRP A 31 -7.21 9.53 20.79
N VAL A 32 -7.08 9.64 22.11
CA VAL A 32 -6.57 10.86 22.76
C VAL A 32 -5.20 11.23 22.17
N HIS A 33 -4.28 10.27 22.12
CA HIS A 33 -2.95 10.52 21.58
C HIS A 33 -2.97 10.85 20.09
N LEU A 34 -3.84 10.22 19.31
CA LEU A 34 -4.00 10.51 17.89
C LEU A 34 -4.49 11.94 17.65
N PHE A 35 -5.46 12.42 18.44
CA PHE A 35 -5.94 13.79 18.35
C PHE A 35 -4.88 14.80 18.77
N ASP A 36 -4.09 14.51 19.80
CA ASP A 36 -2.95 15.34 20.17
C ASP A 36 -1.91 15.47 19.05
N VAL A 37 -1.66 14.39 18.30
CA VAL A 37 -0.82 14.44 17.10
C VAL A 37 -1.46 15.29 16.01
N PHE A 38 -2.77 15.12 15.76
CA PHE A 38 -3.51 15.86 14.74
C PHE A 38 -3.55 17.37 15.00
N ASP A 39 -3.75 17.75 16.25
CA ASP A 39 -3.85 19.15 16.67
C ASP A 39 -2.47 19.78 16.94
N GLY A 40 -1.38 18.98 16.84
CA GLY A 40 0.00 19.45 16.97
C GLY A 40 0.46 19.66 18.41
N ASN A 41 -0.26 19.10 19.38
CA ASN A 41 0.06 19.17 20.81
C ASN A 41 1.27 18.29 21.18
N VAL A 42 1.54 17.24 20.38
CA VAL A 42 2.62 16.28 20.64
C VAL A 42 3.54 16.13 19.42
N GLN A 43 4.83 15.97 19.71
CA GLN A 43 5.84 15.70 18.69
C GLN A 43 5.76 14.26 18.20
N PHE A 44 5.96 14.07 16.90
CA PHE A 44 6.06 12.76 16.27
C PHE A 44 7.13 12.82 15.18
N ASP A 45 7.55 11.65 14.68
CA ASP A 45 8.44 11.60 13.52
C ASP A 45 7.72 12.16 12.28
N GLN A 46 8.13 13.33 11.81
CA GLN A 46 7.53 13.98 10.65
C GLN A 46 8.15 13.56 9.32
N THR A 47 9.11 12.64 9.31
CA THR A 47 9.82 12.22 8.09
C THR A 47 9.07 11.12 7.33
N ALA A 48 9.41 10.95 6.05
CA ALA A 48 8.87 9.88 5.22
C ALA A 48 9.26 8.49 5.76
N PRO A 49 8.34 7.51 5.72
CA PRO A 49 8.65 6.14 6.15
C PRO A 49 9.84 5.54 5.39
N SER A 50 10.67 4.75 6.05
CA SER A 50 11.82 4.07 5.42
C SER A 50 11.43 3.07 4.33
N SER A 51 10.21 2.53 4.36
CA SER A 51 9.65 1.72 3.28
C SER A 51 9.65 2.44 1.92
N PHE A 52 9.72 3.77 1.93
CA PHE A 52 9.90 4.59 0.74
C PHE A 52 11.26 4.40 0.06
N LYS A 53 12.32 4.04 0.81
CA LYS A 53 13.67 3.84 0.25
C LYS A 53 13.80 2.54 -0.56
N GLY A 54 12.88 1.59 -0.40
CA GLY A 54 12.85 0.33 -1.15
C GLY A 54 12.24 0.46 -2.55
N GLN A 55 11.51 1.55 -2.80
CA GLN A 55 11.09 1.97 -4.13
C GLN A 55 12.19 2.85 -4.76
N THR A 56 13.40 2.31 -4.94
CA THR A 56 14.21 2.86 -6.03
C THR A 56 13.41 2.60 -7.29
N ARG A 57 12.72 3.64 -7.76
CA ARG A 57 12.19 3.72 -9.12
C ARG A 57 13.39 3.39 -9.99
N ASP A 58 13.40 2.20 -10.59
CA ASP A 58 14.32 1.94 -11.69
C ASP A 58 13.90 2.95 -12.76
N ASP A 59 14.55 4.11 -12.75
CA ASP A 59 14.48 5.04 -13.86
C ASP A 59 14.96 4.22 -15.06
N ASP A 60 14.02 3.88 -15.95
CA ASP A 60 14.28 3.39 -17.31
C ASP A 60 14.97 4.52 -18.10
N THR A 61 16.18 4.89 -17.66
CA THR A 61 17.13 5.58 -18.52
C THR A 61 17.77 4.48 -19.37
N PRO A 62 17.66 4.49 -20.70
CA PRO A 62 18.35 3.51 -21.52
C PRO A 62 19.84 3.64 -21.21
N ALA A 63 20.42 2.55 -20.69
CA ALA A 63 21.85 2.49 -20.42
C ALA A 63 22.60 2.89 -21.69
N PRO A 64 23.50 3.88 -21.66
CA PRO A 64 24.32 4.18 -22.83
C PRO A 64 25.14 2.95 -23.17
N ALA A 65 25.12 2.58 -24.46
CA ALA A 65 25.77 1.40 -24.99
C ALA A 65 27.22 1.30 -24.50
N THR A 66 27.57 0.16 -23.90
CA THR A 66 28.93 -0.14 -23.49
C THR A 66 29.80 -0.39 -24.71
N GLU A 67 30.55 0.64 -25.14
CA GLU A 67 31.70 0.44 -26.02
C GLU A 67 32.82 -0.29 -25.26
N LYS A 68 33.19 -1.47 -25.77
CA LYS A 68 34.37 -2.21 -25.32
C LYS A 68 35.64 -1.44 -25.66
N LYS A 69 36.44 -1.02 -24.66
CA LYS A 69 37.89 -0.83 -24.82
C LYS A 69 38.68 -1.20 -23.56
N GLY A 70 39.54 -2.20 -23.72
CA GLY A 70 40.99 -2.08 -23.50
C GLY A 70 41.50 -1.89 -22.07
N TRP A 71 41.98 -3.00 -21.52
CA TRP A 71 42.98 -3.09 -20.44
C TRP A 71 44.23 -2.26 -20.77
N PHE A 72 44.57 -1.24 -19.96
CA PHE A 72 45.92 -0.78 -19.55
C PHE A 72 45.86 0.67 -19.02
N GLY A 73 46.40 0.94 -17.82
CA GLY A 73 46.81 2.30 -17.43
C GLY A 73 46.43 2.75 -16.02
N ARG A 74 47.38 2.59 -15.09
CA ARG A 74 47.36 3.12 -13.72
C ARG A 74 47.40 4.67 -13.72
N GLY A 75 46.43 5.31 -13.07
CA GLY A 75 46.43 6.76 -12.82
C GLY A 75 45.48 7.11 -11.68
N LYS A 76 46.03 7.58 -10.55
CA LYS A 76 45.31 7.98 -9.34
C LYS A 76 44.65 9.34 -9.62
N ALA A 77 43.32 9.41 -9.63
CA ALA A 77 42.57 10.65 -9.64
C ALA A 77 41.56 10.62 -8.48
N GLU A 78 41.82 11.45 -7.46
CA GLU A 78 40.90 11.72 -6.36
C GLU A 78 39.76 12.58 -6.91
N GLY A 79 38.62 11.94 -7.21
CA GLY A 79 37.39 12.61 -7.59
C GLY A 79 36.61 13.01 -6.34
N ALA A 80 36.43 14.31 -6.14
CA ALA A 80 35.58 14.87 -5.11
C ALA A 80 34.16 14.28 -5.21
N LYS A 81 33.66 13.71 -4.11
CA LYS A 81 32.24 13.37 -3.97
C LYS A 81 31.48 14.68 -3.85
N GLU A 82 30.84 15.11 -4.94
CA GLU A 82 29.76 16.08 -4.85
C GLU A 82 28.63 15.45 -4.03
N GLU A 83 28.48 15.94 -2.79
CA GLU A 83 27.30 15.68 -1.99
C GLU A 83 26.10 16.26 -2.73
N LYS A 84 25.32 15.39 -3.39
CA LYS A 84 23.94 15.72 -3.78
C LYS A 84 23.23 16.17 -2.51
N LYS A 85 22.95 17.47 -2.39
CA LYS A 85 22.03 18.00 -1.38
C LYS A 85 20.68 17.30 -1.61
N GLU A 86 20.40 16.29 -0.81
CA GLU A 86 19.09 15.66 -0.71
C GLU A 86 18.08 16.78 -0.46
N ALA A 87 17.02 16.83 -1.27
CA ALA A 87 15.90 17.71 -1.02
C ALA A 87 15.42 17.47 0.41
N PRO A 88 15.05 18.52 1.17
CA PRO A 88 14.61 18.35 2.55
C PRO A 88 13.45 17.34 2.58
N ALA A 89 13.60 16.30 3.42
CA ALA A 89 12.59 15.26 3.54
C ALA A 89 11.21 15.89 3.82
N PRO A 90 10.13 15.38 3.20
CA PRO A 90 8.80 15.92 3.42
C PRO A 90 8.49 15.87 4.92
N ARG A 91 8.10 17.03 5.46
CA ARG A 91 7.65 17.16 6.85
C ARG A 91 6.14 17.10 6.88
N PHE A 92 5.59 16.01 7.44
CA PHE A 92 4.16 15.86 7.61
C PHE A 92 3.68 16.62 8.85
N THR A 93 2.57 17.33 8.72
CA THR A 93 1.90 18.02 9.83
C THR A 93 0.75 17.19 10.40
N GLY A 94 0.39 17.43 11.66
CA GLY A 94 -0.79 16.82 12.28
C GLY A 94 -2.06 17.03 11.46
N ALA A 95 -2.26 18.25 10.94
CA ALA A 95 -3.41 18.59 10.10
C ALA A 95 -3.48 17.76 8.80
N GLN A 96 -2.34 17.53 8.13
CA GLN A 96 -2.29 16.66 6.95
C GLN A 96 -2.63 15.21 7.30
N LEU A 97 -2.13 14.70 8.43
CA LEU A 97 -2.46 13.36 8.89
C LEU A 97 -3.94 13.23 9.26
N LYS A 98 -4.54 14.26 9.88
CA LYS A 98 -5.98 14.32 10.19
C LYS A 98 -6.83 14.23 8.92
N LEU A 99 -6.52 15.04 7.91
CA LEU A 99 -7.23 15.01 6.63
C LEU A 99 -7.09 13.63 5.96
N THR A 100 -5.87 13.10 5.92
CA THR A 100 -5.58 11.78 5.33
C THR A 100 -6.30 10.67 6.07
N PHE A 101 -6.38 10.74 7.40
CA PHE A 101 -7.11 9.77 8.21
C PHE A 101 -8.59 9.74 7.83
N TRP A 102 -9.25 10.90 7.75
CA TRP A 102 -10.67 10.93 7.39
C TRP A 102 -10.94 10.51 5.95
N LYS A 103 -10.02 10.82 5.02
CA LYS A 103 -10.07 10.26 3.66
C LYS A 103 -9.85 8.75 3.65
N LEU A 104 -8.95 8.23 4.48
CA LEU A 104 -8.78 6.78 4.65
C LEU A 104 -10.06 6.15 5.21
N THR A 105 -10.73 6.77 6.19
CA THR A 105 -11.97 6.26 6.80
C THR A 105 -13.06 5.97 5.77
N MET A 106 -13.31 6.87 4.81
CA MET A 106 -14.37 6.72 3.80
C MET A 106 -15.70 6.22 4.42
N MET A 107 -16.09 4.98 4.12
CA MET A 107 -17.33 4.33 4.57
C MET A 107 -17.11 3.39 5.76
N ASP A 108 -15.87 3.21 6.22
CA ASP A 108 -15.53 2.34 7.35
C ASP A 108 -15.79 3.03 8.69
N HIS A 109 -15.99 2.24 9.75
CA HIS A 109 -15.97 2.77 11.11
C HIS A 109 -14.54 3.21 11.50
N PRO A 110 -14.33 4.42 12.04
CA PRO A 110 -12.99 4.93 12.37
C PRO A 110 -12.25 4.04 13.38
N ASP A 111 -12.94 3.51 14.40
CA ASP A 111 -12.33 2.57 15.35
C ASP A 111 -11.85 1.28 14.71
N LEU A 112 -12.55 0.78 13.68
CA LEU A 112 -12.14 -0.44 12.97
C LEU A 112 -10.74 -0.23 12.36
N LEU A 113 -10.50 0.93 11.75
CA LEU A 113 -9.20 1.27 11.19
C LEU A 113 -8.12 1.32 12.25
N VAL A 114 -8.35 1.99 13.38
CA VAL A 114 -7.38 2.10 14.46
C VAL A 114 -7.10 0.74 15.12
N LEU A 115 -8.15 -0.03 15.42
CA LEU A 115 -8.05 -1.34 16.06
C LEU A 115 -7.23 -2.35 15.24
N LYS A 116 -7.25 -2.26 13.89
CA LYS A 116 -6.37 -3.08 13.04
C LYS A 116 -4.89 -2.94 13.45
N PHE A 117 -4.43 -1.71 13.70
CA PHE A 117 -3.04 -1.43 14.07
C PHE A 117 -2.75 -1.79 15.53
N ILE A 118 -3.67 -1.48 16.45
CA ILE A 118 -3.54 -1.85 17.86
C ILE A 118 -3.41 -3.37 18.01
N ARG A 119 -4.28 -4.15 17.33
CA ARG A 119 -4.19 -5.62 17.33
C ARG A 119 -2.90 -6.13 16.67
N ALA A 120 -2.53 -5.58 15.52
CA ALA A 120 -1.30 -5.96 14.82
C ALA A 120 -0.02 -5.68 15.62
N ARG A 121 -0.10 -4.86 16.67
CA ARG A 121 0.99 -4.58 17.62
C ARG A 121 0.72 -5.12 19.01
N LYS A 122 -0.13 -6.15 19.12
CA LYS A 122 -0.40 -6.87 20.37
C LYS A 122 -0.78 -5.92 21.52
N TRP A 123 -1.53 -4.86 21.21
CA TRP A 123 -1.97 -3.85 22.18
C TRP A 123 -0.83 -3.02 22.80
N ASN A 124 0.33 -2.92 22.15
CA ASN A 124 1.35 -1.90 22.41
C ASN A 124 0.98 -0.62 21.64
N LEU A 125 0.63 0.44 22.38
CA LEU A 125 0.10 1.67 21.78
C LEU A 125 1.15 2.50 21.04
N ASP A 126 2.39 2.55 21.54
CA ASP A 126 3.47 3.32 20.91
C ASP A 126 3.85 2.72 19.55
N ASP A 127 4.02 1.40 19.51
CA ASP A 127 4.31 0.68 18.28
C ASP A 127 3.14 0.76 17.29
N ALA A 128 1.90 0.68 17.79
CA ALA A 128 0.70 0.84 16.98
C ALA A 128 0.62 2.26 16.39
N MET A 129 0.87 3.29 17.19
CA MET A 129 0.84 4.68 16.76
C MET A 129 1.90 4.94 15.71
N LYS A 130 3.14 4.48 15.94
CA LYS A 130 4.22 4.58 14.96
C LYS A 130 3.85 3.92 13.63
N MET A 131 3.29 2.71 13.66
CA MET A 131 2.86 2.01 12.45
C MET A 131 1.71 2.75 11.74
N PHE A 132 0.73 3.24 12.50
CA PHE A 132 -0.44 3.93 11.99
C PHE A 132 -0.07 5.25 11.31
N LEU A 133 0.74 6.09 11.97
CA LEU A 133 1.22 7.34 11.38
C LEU A 133 2.07 7.09 10.14
N ASN A 134 2.91 6.05 10.13
CA ASN A 134 3.67 5.69 8.93
C ASN A 134 2.76 5.25 7.77
N ALA A 135 1.65 4.56 8.04
CA ALA A 135 0.68 4.20 7.01
C ALA A 135 -0.01 5.45 6.43
N LEU A 136 -0.40 6.42 7.28
CA LEU A 136 -0.97 7.69 6.81
C LEU A 136 0.02 8.48 5.94
N LYS A 137 1.27 8.61 6.38
CA LYS A 137 2.32 9.27 5.60
C LYS A 137 2.55 8.57 4.26
N TRP A 138 2.57 7.24 4.26
CA TRP A 138 2.70 6.46 3.02
C TRP A 138 1.56 6.77 2.06
N ARG A 139 0.30 6.87 2.52
CA ARG A 139 -0.84 7.25 1.65
C ARG A 139 -0.67 8.63 1.01
N ILE A 140 -0.16 9.60 1.77
CA ILE A 140 0.13 10.95 1.26
C ILE A 140 1.21 10.88 0.18
N VAL A 141 2.31 10.19 0.46
CA VAL A 141 3.46 10.12 -0.45
C VAL A 141 3.12 9.32 -1.71
N GLU A 142 2.37 8.23 -1.56
CA GLU A 142 1.83 7.46 -2.69
C GLU A 142 0.67 8.16 -3.38
N ARG A 143 0.23 9.34 -2.92
CA ARG A 143 -0.86 10.11 -3.55
C ARG A 143 -2.12 9.26 -3.77
N ILE A 144 -2.47 8.39 -2.82
CA ILE A 144 -3.57 7.42 -2.97
C ILE A 144 -4.90 8.11 -3.32
N ASP A 145 -5.14 9.29 -2.73
CA ASP A 145 -6.34 10.10 -2.98
C ASP A 145 -6.57 10.36 -4.48
N GLU A 146 -5.51 10.56 -5.27
CA GLU A 146 -5.66 10.85 -6.71
C GLU A 146 -6.24 9.65 -7.48
N LEU A 147 -6.01 8.43 -7.00
CA LEU A 147 -6.51 7.21 -7.64
C LEU A 147 -8.03 7.05 -7.50
N ILE A 148 -8.64 7.71 -6.51
CA ILE A 148 -10.08 7.65 -6.25
C ILE A 148 -10.81 8.96 -6.60
N GLU A 149 -10.08 10.07 -6.71
CA GLU A 149 -10.63 11.39 -7.06
C GLU A 149 -10.64 11.65 -8.58
N LEU A 150 -9.69 11.08 -9.32
CA LEU A 150 -9.63 11.20 -10.78
C LEU A 150 -10.53 10.17 -11.46
N SER A 151 -11.14 10.57 -12.58
CA SER A 151 -11.85 9.63 -13.46
C SER A 151 -10.89 8.68 -14.17
N ASP A 152 -11.40 7.54 -14.66
CA ASP A 152 -10.62 6.57 -15.44
C ASP A 152 -9.89 7.23 -16.63
N VAL A 153 -10.53 8.23 -17.26
CA VAL A 153 -9.95 8.97 -18.40
C VAL A 153 -8.79 9.85 -17.95
N GLU A 154 -8.92 10.55 -16.82
CA GLU A 154 -7.83 11.37 -16.27
C GLU A 154 -6.67 10.52 -15.77
N LEU A 155 -6.96 9.35 -15.18
CA LEU A 155 -5.94 8.38 -14.79
C LEU A 155 -5.18 7.85 -16.00
N ASP A 156 -5.85 7.54 -17.11
CA ASP A 156 -5.21 7.09 -18.35
C ASP A 156 -4.36 8.19 -19.02
N GLN A 157 -4.81 9.45 -18.95
CA GLN A 157 -4.04 10.59 -19.42
C GLN A 157 -2.76 10.79 -18.60
N LYS A 158 -2.83 10.58 -17.28
CA LYS A 158 -1.70 10.75 -16.36
C LYS A 158 -0.74 9.56 -16.35
N TYR A 159 -1.30 8.35 -16.47
CA TYR A 159 -0.58 7.07 -16.45
C TYR A 159 -0.90 6.32 -17.75
N PRO A 160 -0.06 6.43 -18.79
CA PRO A 160 -0.35 5.84 -20.09
C PRO A 160 -0.67 4.34 -20.00
N LYS A 161 -1.77 3.92 -20.64
CA LYS A 161 -2.30 2.55 -20.66
C LYS A 161 -3.00 2.11 -19.36
N PHE A 162 -3.37 3.02 -18.47
CA PHE A 162 -4.10 2.68 -17.24
C PHE A 162 -5.42 1.95 -17.53
N ILE A 163 -6.23 2.44 -18.47
CA ILE A 163 -7.50 1.79 -18.86
C ILE A 163 -7.23 0.43 -19.52
N GLU A 164 -6.12 0.28 -20.24
CA GLU A 164 -5.71 -1.02 -20.78
C GLU A 164 -5.46 -2.02 -19.65
N GLN A 165 -4.78 -1.61 -18.57
CA GLN A 165 -4.57 -2.45 -17.38
C GLN A 165 -5.90 -2.83 -16.70
N MET A 166 -6.88 -1.93 -16.67
CA MET A 166 -8.23 -2.24 -16.17
C MET A 166 -8.94 -3.30 -17.01
N ARG A 167 -8.77 -3.27 -18.33
CA ARG A 167 -9.51 -4.11 -19.28
C ARG A 167 -8.87 -5.48 -19.52
N ILE A 168 -7.55 -5.59 -19.42
CA ILE A 168 -6.82 -6.83 -19.74
C ILE A 168 -7.18 -7.98 -18.80
N GLY A 169 -7.65 -7.68 -17.58
CA GLY A 169 -8.02 -8.69 -16.58
C GLY A 169 -6.84 -9.27 -15.80
N LYS A 170 -5.74 -8.52 -15.65
CA LYS A 170 -4.59 -8.87 -14.80
C LYS A 170 -4.99 -9.08 -13.34
N GLY A 171 -5.93 -8.28 -12.85
CA GLY A 171 -6.48 -8.36 -11.51
C GLY A 171 -7.95 -8.00 -11.53
N TYR A 172 -8.78 -8.73 -10.80
CA TYR A 172 -10.20 -8.39 -10.62
C TYR A 172 -10.74 -8.92 -9.30
N LEU A 173 -11.78 -8.27 -8.79
CA LEU A 173 -12.50 -8.67 -7.59
C LEU A 173 -13.72 -9.48 -7.98
N ARG A 174 -13.86 -10.71 -7.47
CA ARG A 174 -15.04 -11.53 -7.75
C ARG A 174 -15.28 -12.57 -6.67
N GLY A 175 -16.50 -12.55 -6.13
CA GLY A 175 -16.95 -13.53 -5.15
C GLY A 175 -16.35 -13.29 -3.77
N ALA A 176 -16.71 -14.17 -2.85
CA ALA A 176 -16.21 -14.19 -1.49
C ALA A 176 -15.92 -15.63 -1.08
N ASP A 177 -14.98 -15.78 -0.14
CA ASP A 177 -14.79 -17.07 0.50
C ASP A 177 -15.94 -17.37 1.47
N PRO A 178 -15.99 -18.55 2.10
CA PRO A 178 -17.08 -18.85 3.03
C PRO A 178 -17.11 -18.01 4.33
N LEU A 179 -16.07 -17.23 4.61
CA LEU A 179 -16.05 -16.22 5.68
C LEU A 179 -16.52 -14.85 5.19
N ASP A 180 -17.10 -14.79 3.99
CA ASP A 180 -17.56 -13.56 3.31
C ASP A 180 -16.42 -12.56 3.02
N ARG A 181 -15.18 -13.04 2.92
CA ARG A 181 -14.04 -12.19 2.57
C ARG A 181 -13.98 -12.04 1.05
N PRO A 182 -14.01 -10.81 0.51
CA PRO A 182 -13.91 -10.58 -0.92
C PRO A 182 -12.63 -11.19 -1.50
N MET A 183 -12.73 -11.73 -2.71
CA MET A 183 -11.63 -12.38 -3.39
C MET A 183 -11.10 -11.50 -4.53
N SER A 184 -9.81 -11.17 -4.46
CA SER A 184 -9.03 -10.58 -5.54
C SER A 184 -8.28 -11.68 -6.29
N VAL A 185 -8.56 -11.86 -7.57
CA VAL A 185 -7.88 -12.83 -8.43
C VAL A 185 -6.88 -12.10 -9.30
N VAL A 186 -5.64 -12.57 -9.32
CA VAL A 186 -4.52 -12.02 -10.09
C VAL A 186 -4.07 -13.07 -11.12
N ASN A 187 -4.22 -12.75 -12.40
CA ASN A 187 -3.80 -13.59 -13.52
C ASN A 187 -2.37 -13.27 -13.92
N ALA A 188 -1.39 -13.95 -13.33
CA ALA A 188 0.02 -13.61 -13.51
C ALA A 188 0.50 -13.77 -14.96
N ARG A 189 -0.07 -14.71 -15.72
CA ARG A 189 0.23 -14.93 -17.14
C ARG A 189 -0.04 -13.73 -18.06
N LEU A 190 -0.85 -12.77 -17.62
CA LEU A 190 -1.20 -11.58 -18.40
C LEU A 190 -0.25 -10.41 -18.11
N HIS A 191 0.61 -10.52 -17.09
CA HIS A 191 1.59 -9.50 -16.79
C HIS A 191 2.82 -9.67 -17.68
N HIS A 192 3.07 -8.73 -18.57
CA HIS A 192 4.36 -8.60 -19.24
C HIS A 192 4.93 -7.21 -18.93
N LYS A 193 6.20 -7.16 -18.52
CA LYS A 193 6.84 -5.91 -18.09
C LYS A 193 6.84 -4.84 -19.19
N ALA A 194 7.05 -5.25 -20.45
CA ALA A 194 7.16 -4.34 -21.59
C ALA A 194 5.83 -3.71 -22.03
N ASP A 195 4.69 -4.22 -21.57
CA ASP A 195 3.37 -3.78 -22.03
C ASP A 195 2.97 -2.43 -21.43
N GLN A 196 3.56 -2.01 -20.31
CA GLN A 196 3.21 -0.76 -19.63
C GLN A 196 4.38 -0.17 -18.85
N PRO A 197 4.37 1.15 -18.58
CA PRO A 197 5.30 1.75 -17.64
C PRO A 197 5.18 1.14 -16.23
N ALA A 198 6.31 1.01 -15.52
CA ALA A 198 6.34 0.47 -14.16
C ALA A 198 5.44 1.27 -13.19
N GLU A 199 5.39 2.60 -13.33
CA GLU A 199 4.48 3.42 -12.52
C GLU A 199 3.01 3.10 -12.81
N THR A 200 2.64 2.83 -14.07
CA THR A 200 1.23 2.54 -14.42
C THR A 200 0.74 1.26 -13.74
N ILE A 201 1.53 0.18 -13.76
CA ILE A 201 1.13 -1.07 -13.10
C ILE A 201 1.09 -0.93 -11.57
N HIS A 202 2.01 -0.16 -10.98
CA HIS A 202 2.01 0.16 -9.55
C HIS A 202 0.73 0.92 -9.16
N ARG A 203 0.40 1.99 -9.90
CA ARG A 203 -0.81 2.80 -9.70
C ARG A 203 -2.07 1.98 -9.87
N PHE A 204 -2.14 1.14 -10.90
CA PHE A 204 -3.28 0.27 -11.16
C PHE A 204 -3.48 -0.75 -10.02
N THR A 205 -2.39 -1.26 -9.44
CA THR A 205 -2.46 -2.19 -8.31
C THR A 205 -3.01 -1.51 -7.06
N LEU A 206 -2.51 -0.31 -6.73
CA LEU A 206 -3.03 0.50 -5.63
C LEU A 206 -4.50 0.90 -5.84
N TYR A 207 -4.87 1.28 -7.07
CA TYR A 207 -6.25 1.55 -7.45
C TYR A 207 -7.16 0.34 -7.21
N THR A 208 -6.72 -0.86 -7.62
CA THR A 208 -7.46 -2.10 -7.39
C THR A 208 -7.64 -2.38 -5.89
N MET A 209 -6.61 -2.10 -5.07
CA MET A 209 -6.71 -2.23 -3.61
C MET A 209 -7.73 -1.25 -3.00
N GLU A 210 -7.77 0.01 -3.45
CA GLU A 210 -8.76 0.99 -2.98
C GLU A 210 -10.19 0.62 -3.43
N CYS A 211 -10.37 0.18 -4.69
CA CYS A 211 -11.64 -0.37 -5.15
C CYS A 211 -12.06 -1.60 -4.35
N GLY A 212 -11.11 -2.45 -3.94
CA GLY A 212 -11.33 -3.60 -3.08
C GLY A 212 -11.99 -3.27 -1.75
N ARG A 213 -11.79 -2.06 -1.24
CA ARG A 213 -12.42 -1.62 0.01
C ARG A 213 -13.92 -1.38 -0.14
N THR A 214 -14.38 -1.01 -1.34
CA THR A 214 -15.80 -0.75 -1.60
C THR A 214 -16.66 -2.01 -1.61
N VAL A 215 -16.02 -3.19 -1.75
CA VAL A 215 -16.69 -4.49 -1.75
C VAL A 215 -16.48 -5.26 -0.45
N LEU A 216 -15.82 -4.68 0.56
CA LEU A 216 -15.71 -5.28 1.88
C LEU A 216 -17.07 -5.21 2.60
N PRO A 217 -17.58 -6.35 3.10
CA PRO A 217 -18.74 -6.34 3.98
C PRO A 217 -18.48 -5.56 5.27
N GLU A 218 -19.55 -5.11 5.92
CA GLU A 218 -19.45 -4.45 7.22
C GLU A 218 -18.70 -5.33 8.24
N GLY A 219 -17.69 -4.75 8.90
CA GLY A 219 -16.86 -5.47 9.87
C GLY A 219 -15.81 -6.40 9.27
N ALA A 220 -15.81 -6.62 7.94
CA ALA A 220 -14.76 -7.35 7.26
C ALA A 220 -13.48 -6.50 7.19
N GLU A 221 -12.33 -7.12 7.47
CA GLU A 221 -11.06 -6.42 7.56
C GLU A 221 -9.99 -6.97 6.62
N THR A 222 -10.31 -8.07 5.94
CA THR A 222 -9.37 -8.88 5.17
C THR A 222 -9.99 -9.30 3.86
N VAL A 223 -9.19 -9.27 2.81
CA VAL A 223 -9.49 -9.84 1.50
C VAL A 223 -8.68 -11.11 1.28
N ILE A 224 -9.14 -11.97 0.39
CA ILE A 224 -8.36 -13.09 -0.12
C ILE A 224 -7.72 -12.68 -1.43
N VAL A 225 -6.43 -12.94 -1.60
CA VAL A 225 -5.73 -12.76 -2.88
C VAL A 225 -5.36 -14.13 -3.44
N ILE A 226 -5.83 -14.42 -4.65
CA ILE A 226 -5.49 -15.64 -5.40
C ILE A 226 -4.58 -15.25 -6.54
N PHE A 227 -3.38 -15.80 -6.57
CA PHE A 227 -2.48 -15.71 -7.72
C PHE A 227 -2.68 -16.95 -8.60
N ASP A 228 -3.29 -16.77 -9.77
CA ASP A 228 -3.33 -17.80 -10.80
C ASP A 228 -2.01 -17.78 -11.59
N LEU A 229 -1.21 -18.82 -11.36
CA LEU A 229 0.08 -19.04 -12.01
C LEU A 229 -0.03 -19.99 -13.22
N SER A 230 -1.24 -20.36 -13.64
CA SER A 230 -1.44 -21.19 -14.83
C SER A 230 -0.87 -20.49 -16.05
N ASN A 231 0.02 -21.18 -16.78
CA ASN A 231 0.75 -20.64 -17.94
C ASN A 231 1.66 -19.43 -17.63
N PHE A 232 2.09 -19.26 -16.38
CA PHE A 232 3.11 -18.28 -16.03
C PHE A 232 4.48 -18.68 -16.60
N GLY A 233 5.11 -17.78 -17.35
CA GLY A 233 6.40 -17.97 -18.02
C GLY A 233 7.48 -16.96 -17.58
N LEU A 234 8.66 -17.07 -18.17
CA LEU A 234 9.81 -16.19 -17.88
C LEU A 234 9.54 -14.74 -18.31
N ASP A 235 8.79 -14.55 -19.39
CA ASP A 235 8.34 -13.27 -19.92
C ASP A 235 7.34 -12.55 -19.01
N ASN A 236 6.72 -13.28 -18.06
CA ASN A 236 5.87 -12.71 -17.03
C ASN A 236 6.63 -12.24 -15.78
N MET A 237 7.90 -12.60 -15.64
CA MET A 237 8.65 -12.35 -14.42
C MET A 237 9.06 -10.87 -14.29
N ASP A 238 8.64 -10.25 -13.19
CA ASP A 238 8.96 -8.86 -12.88
C ASP A 238 9.37 -8.70 -11.40
N TRP A 239 10.63 -8.99 -11.11
CA TRP A 239 11.17 -8.90 -9.75
C TRP A 239 11.16 -7.48 -9.18
N GLY A 240 11.21 -6.46 -10.04
CA GLY A 240 11.10 -5.06 -9.60
C GLY A 240 9.71 -4.79 -9.04
N PHE A 241 8.69 -5.20 -9.79
CA PHE A 241 7.30 -5.05 -9.37
C PHE A 241 6.94 -5.89 -8.13
N VAL A 242 7.39 -7.15 -8.06
CA VAL A 242 7.11 -8.04 -6.92
C VAL A 242 7.67 -7.49 -5.60
N ARG A 243 8.75 -6.71 -5.63
CA ARG A 243 9.35 -6.11 -4.43
C ARG A 243 8.63 -4.86 -3.92
N LEU A 244 7.65 -4.32 -4.66
CA LEU A 244 6.89 -3.14 -4.27
C LEU A 244 5.85 -3.44 -3.16
N PHE A 245 5.51 -4.71 -2.98
CA PHE A 245 4.47 -5.19 -2.05
C PHE A 245 5.04 -6.26 -1.11
#